data_AF-A0A072PBW3-F1
#
_entry.id   AF-A0A072PBW3-F1
#
_cell.length_a   1.000
_cell.length_b   1.000
_cell.length_c   1.000
_cell.angle_alpha   90.00
_cell.angle_beta   90.00
_cell.angle_gamma   90.00
#
_symmetry.space_group_name_H-M   'P 1'
#
loop_
_entity.id
_entity.type
_entity.pdbx_description
1 polymer ?
#
loop_
_entity_poly.entity_id
_entity_poly.type
_entity_poly.pdbx_seq_one_letter_code
_entity_poly.pdbx_strand_id
1 'polypeptide(L)'
;MYPEESEPITAQQYLHPKPTSTSSSGFTSQRLRLKTTRRPSHRDQNSFDATMGGGGKVPYPKHVWSPAGGWYGQPRNWKGNTMIMGGVIATITFLAWRVSAAREHRYKFPEPGRFFPSR
;
A
#
# COMPACT_ATOMS: atom_id res chain seq x y z
N MET A 1 13.15 -31.25 -39.93
CA MET A 1 14.04 -30.21 -40.48
C MET A 1 13.40 -28.88 -40.10
N TYR A 2 13.85 -28.24 -39.01
CA TYR A 2 13.35 -26.90 -38.64
C TYR A 2 14.04 -25.86 -39.53
N PRO A 3 13.31 -24.96 -40.21
CA PRO A 3 13.90 -23.76 -40.77
C PRO A 3 13.89 -22.63 -39.73
N GLU A 4 15.10 -22.18 -39.40
CA GLU A 4 15.53 -20.77 -39.39
C GLU A 4 14.77 -19.74 -38.54
N GLU A 5 15.45 -19.25 -37.49
CA GLU A 5 15.20 -17.99 -36.80
C GLU A 5 15.26 -16.79 -37.77
N SER A 6 14.21 -15.96 -37.77
CA SER A 6 14.31 -14.54 -38.11
C SER A 6 13.34 -13.71 -37.26
N GLU A 7 13.81 -13.35 -36.07
CA GLU A 7 13.51 -12.16 -35.27
C GLU A 7 12.42 -11.20 -35.78
N PRO A 8 11.30 -11.03 -35.04
CA PRO A 8 10.56 -9.78 -35.07
C PRO A 8 10.97 -8.87 -33.89
N ILE A 9 11.71 -7.81 -34.27
CA ILE A 9 11.57 -6.46 -33.72
C ILE A 9 11.95 -6.31 -32.23
N THR A 10 13.25 -6.38 -31.99
CA THR A 10 14.01 -5.35 -31.26
C THR A 10 13.35 -4.79 -29.99
N ALA A 11 13.72 -5.44 -28.90
CA ALA A 11 13.66 -4.97 -27.51
C ALA A 11 14.43 -3.64 -27.29
N GLN A 12 13.88 -2.52 -27.75
CA GLN A 12 14.44 -1.16 -27.57
C GLN A 12 13.48 -0.21 -26.87
N GLN A 13 12.86 -0.66 -25.78
CA GLN A 13 12.17 0.24 -24.85
C GLN A 13 12.41 -0.08 -23.38
N TYR A 14 13.61 -0.60 -23.08
CA TYR A 14 14.20 -0.68 -21.74
C TYR A 14 15.38 0.29 -21.64
N LEU A 15 15.12 1.59 -21.75
CA LEU A 15 16.09 2.63 -21.43
C LEU A 15 15.61 3.40 -20.19
N HIS A 16 16.02 2.90 -19.03
CA HIS A 16 16.07 3.66 -17.80
C HIS A 16 17.09 4.82 -17.97
N PRO A 17 16.76 6.09 -17.66
CA PRO A 17 17.78 7.11 -17.48
C PRO A 17 18.62 6.75 -16.24
N LYS A 18 19.94 6.55 -16.45
CA LYS A 18 20.93 6.35 -15.39
C LYS A 18 21.07 7.62 -14.52
N PRO A 19 21.32 7.50 -13.21
CA PRO A 19 21.67 8.67 -12.39
C PRO A 19 23.02 9.25 -12.84
N THR A 20 23.03 10.57 -13.08
CA THR A 20 24.21 11.37 -13.40
C THR A 20 25.19 11.36 -12.22
N SER A 21 26.40 10.83 -12.46
CA SER A 21 27.54 10.92 -11.54
C SER A 21 28.19 12.31 -11.64
N THR A 22 28.05 13.13 -10.60
CA THR A 22 28.88 14.34 -10.43
C THR A 22 30.12 13.97 -9.62
N SER A 23 31.27 14.04 -10.28
CA SER A 23 32.60 13.95 -9.69
C SER A 23 32.96 15.28 -9.01
N SER A 24 33.37 15.24 -7.74
CA SER A 24 34.16 16.31 -7.13
C SER A 24 35.25 15.70 -6.25
N SER A 25 36.45 15.68 -6.82
CA SER A 25 37.73 15.41 -6.19
C SER A 25 38.06 16.43 -5.09
N GLY A 26 38.64 15.97 -3.97
CA GLY A 26 39.36 16.87 -3.08
C GLY A 26 39.74 16.30 -1.71
N PHE A 27 41.05 16.09 -1.54
CA PHE A 27 41.82 16.30 -0.31
C PHE A 27 41.97 15.16 0.72
N THR A 28 43.08 14.43 0.57
CA THR A 28 44.13 14.18 1.57
C THR A 28 43.75 14.23 3.06
N SER A 29 43.84 13.08 3.73
CA SER A 29 44.65 12.92 4.95
C SER A 29 44.72 11.45 5.36
N GLN A 30 45.82 10.80 4.99
CA GLN A 30 46.25 9.57 5.63
C GLN A 30 46.76 9.92 7.03
N ARG A 31 46.06 9.45 8.07
CA ARG A 31 46.58 9.47 9.45
C ARG A 31 46.46 8.06 10.02
N LEU A 32 47.56 7.33 9.94
CA LEU A 32 47.77 6.07 10.66
C LEU A 32 47.50 6.30 12.15
N ARG A 33 46.50 5.61 12.70
CA ARG A 33 46.36 5.47 14.15
C ARG A 33 46.03 4.02 14.52
N LEU A 34 46.82 3.56 15.47
CA LEU A 34 47.07 2.19 15.88
C LEU A 34 45.81 1.35 16.18
N LYS A 35 45.96 0.05 15.93
CA LYS A 35 45.20 -1.05 16.54
C LYS A 35 44.86 -0.76 18.01
N THR A 36 43.58 -0.82 18.35
CA THR A 36 43.19 -1.41 19.63
C THR A 36 41.94 -2.24 19.41
N THR A 37 42.10 -3.55 19.51
CA THR A 37 41.00 -4.50 19.65
C THR A 37 40.26 -4.15 20.94
N ARG A 38 39.08 -3.54 20.84
CA ARG A 38 38.09 -3.61 21.92
C ARG A 38 36.92 -4.44 21.41
N ARG A 39 36.87 -5.70 21.85
CA ARG A 39 35.69 -6.57 21.70
C ARG A 39 34.57 -5.99 22.56
N PRO A 40 33.42 -5.60 22.01
CA PRO A 40 32.22 -5.45 22.83
C PRO A 40 31.69 -6.84 23.17
N SER A 41 31.60 -7.11 24.47
CA SER A 41 31.02 -8.32 25.06
C SER A 41 29.54 -8.41 24.75
N HIS A 42 29.13 -9.54 24.21
CA HIS A 42 27.79 -9.94 23.85
C HIS A 42 26.90 -10.12 25.10
N ARG A 43 26.02 -9.17 25.42
CA ARG A 43 24.81 -9.36 26.24
C ARG A 43 24.00 -8.07 26.34
N ASP A 44 23.22 -7.79 25.29
CA ASP A 44 21.98 -7.02 25.42
C ASP A 44 20.87 -7.92 24.85
N GLN A 45 20.06 -8.57 25.70
CA GLN A 45 18.83 -8.05 26.31
C GLN A 45 17.64 -8.35 25.41
N ASN A 46 16.97 -9.47 25.68
CA ASN A 46 15.54 -9.73 25.40
C ASN A 46 14.92 -8.88 24.26
N SER A 47 15.47 -8.93 23.05
CA SER A 47 14.78 -8.41 21.88
C SER A 47 13.75 -9.48 21.52
N PHE A 48 12.61 -9.40 22.21
CA PHE A 48 11.33 -9.82 21.66
C PHE A 48 11.00 -8.94 20.44
N ASP A 49 11.90 -8.90 19.46
CA ASP A 49 11.60 -8.53 18.09
C ASP A 49 10.78 -9.68 17.53
N ALA A 50 9.58 -9.83 18.09
CA ALA A 50 8.47 -10.48 17.44
C ALA A 50 8.24 -9.69 16.15
N THR A 51 9.03 -10.03 15.14
CA THR A 51 8.84 -9.66 13.75
C THR A 51 7.42 -10.11 13.45
N MET A 52 6.48 -9.17 13.50
CA MET A 52 5.07 -9.47 13.36
C MET A 52 4.88 -10.15 11.99
N GLY A 53 4.38 -11.38 12.07
CA GLY A 53 4.56 -12.39 11.04
C GLY A 53 4.00 -12.00 9.68
N GLY A 54 4.85 -12.14 8.67
CA GLY A 54 4.44 -12.50 7.33
C GLY A 54 5.07 -13.86 7.04
N GLY A 55 4.31 -14.95 7.19
CA GLY A 55 4.78 -16.29 6.85
C GLY A 55 5.35 -16.34 5.43
N GLY A 56 6.26 -17.29 5.17
CA GLY A 56 7.01 -17.39 3.92
C GLY A 56 6.12 -17.21 2.67
N LYS A 57 6.51 -16.29 1.80
CA LYS A 57 5.76 -15.99 0.56
C LYS A 57 6.05 -17.08 -0.48
N VAL A 58 5.01 -17.81 -0.89
CA VAL A 58 5.09 -18.76 -2.01
C VAL A 58 5.37 -17.97 -3.29
N PRO A 59 6.28 -18.42 -4.18
CA PRO A 59 6.55 -17.73 -5.44
C PRO A 59 5.27 -17.64 -6.29
N TYR A 60 5.03 -16.46 -6.83
CA TYR A 60 3.86 -16.17 -7.67
C TYR A 60 4.29 -15.39 -8.93
N PRO A 61 3.54 -15.53 -10.02
CA PRO A 61 3.83 -14.79 -11.25
C PRO A 61 3.61 -13.28 -11.04
N LYS A 62 4.66 -12.47 -11.28
CA LYS A 62 4.64 -11.02 -11.04
C LYS A 62 3.93 -10.21 -12.12
N HIS A 63 3.78 -10.79 -13.31
CA HIS A 63 3.25 -10.12 -14.50
C HIS A 63 1.75 -10.37 -14.72
N VAL A 64 1.08 -10.99 -13.74
CA VAL A 64 -0.35 -11.23 -13.80
C VAL A 64 -1.06 -10.10 -13.07
N TRP A 65 -1.95 -9.42 -13.78
CA TRP A 65 -2.81 -8.39 -13.21
C TRP A 65 -4.22 -8.93 -13.01
N SER A 66 -4.81 -8.62 -11.86
CA SER A 66 -6.21 -8.88 -11.55
C SER A 66 -6.81 -7.60 -10.94
N PRO A 67 -8.05 -7.24 -11.30
CA PRO A 67 -8.69 -6.02 -10.81
C PRO A 67 -8.92 -6.04 -9.29
N ALA A 68 -9.01 -7.21 -8.68
CA ALA A 68 -9.18 -7.37 -7.23
C ALA A 68 -7.85 -7.41 -6.45
N GLY A 69 -6.71 -7.41 -7.15
CA GLY A 69 -5.38 -7.64 -6.57
C GLY A 69 -4.84 -9.06 -6.83
N GLY A 70 -3.62 -9.32 -6.37
CA GLY A 70 -2.91 -10.58 -6.55
C GLY A 70 -2.36 -11.14 -5.23
N TRP A 71 -1.34 -11.99 -5.32
CA TRP A 71 -0.73 -12.61 -4.14
C TRP A 71 -0.04 -11.57 -3.23
N TYR A 72 -0.36 -11.62 -1.93
CA TYR A 72 0.22 -10.78 -0.89
C TYR A 72 0.15 -9.26 -1.17
N GLY A 73 -1.02 -8.78 -1.60
CA GLY A 73 -1.25 -7.36 -1.88
C GLY A 73 -0.99 -6.47 -0.67
N GLN A 74 0.10 -5.72 -0.70
CA GLN A 74 0.41 -4.64 0.25
C GLN A 74 0.72 -3.36 -0.54
N PRO A 75 -0.31 -2.69 -1.08
CA PRO A 75 -0.09 -1.45 -1.81
C PRO A 75 0.44 -0.38 -0.85
N ARG A 76 1.51 0.32 -1.26
CA ARG A 76 2.15 1.38 -0.45
C ARG A 76 1.16 2.46 0.01
N ASN A 77 0.12 2.71 -0.77
CA ASN A 77 -0.87 3.78 -0.55
C ASN A 77 -2.22 3.26 -0.04
N TRP A 78 -2.27 2.13 0.66
CA TRP A 78 -3.53 1.55 1.15
C TRP A 78 -4.39 2.54 1.93
N LYS A 79 -3.79 3.39 2.76
CA LYS A 79 -4.50 4.40 3.58
C LYS A 79 -5.23 5.41 2.70
N GLY A 80 -4.53 5.98 1.72
CA GLY A 80 -5.10 6.98 0.82
C GLY A 80 -6.22 6.40 -0.04
N ASN A 81 -6.00 5.23 -0.62
CA ASN A 81 -7.00 4.58 -1.47
C ASN A 81 -8.29 4.27 -0.69
N THR A 82 -8.17 3.78 0.55
CA THR A 82 -9.32 3.51 1.42
C THR A 82 -10.02 4.80 1.86
N MET A 83 -9.27 5.87 2.16
CA MET A 83 -9.87 7.16 2.52
C MET A 83 -10.69 7.74 1.37
N ILE A 84 -10.19 7.65 0.13
CA ILE A 84 -10.90 8.12 -1.06
C ILE A 84 -12.17 7.30 -1.26
N MET A 85 -12.07 5.98 -1.26
CA MET A 85 -13.26 5.10 -1.45
C MET A 85 -14.28 5.27 -0.32
N GLY A 86 -13.82 5.41 0.93
CA GLY A 86 -14.68 5.71 2.06
C GLY A 86 -15.42 7.04 1.89
N GLY A 87 -14.72 8.08 1.44
CA GLY A 87 -15.30 9.40 1.14
C GLY A 87 -16.37 9.34 0.05
N VAL A 88 -16.15 8.59 -1.02
CA VAL A 88 -17.14 8.38 -2.10
C VAL A 88 -18.40 7.71 -1.57
N ILE A 89 -18.26 6.61 -0.82
CA ILE A 89 -19.39 5.88 -0.24
C ILE A 89 -20.19 6.77 0.71
N ALA A 90 -19.50 7.50 1.60
CA ALA A 90 -20.14 8.41 2.55
C ALA A 90 -20.92 9.53 1.83
N THR A 91 -20.34 10.09 0.77
CA THR A 91 -20.98 11.16 -0.02
C THR A 91 -22.27 10.67 -0.68
N ILE A 92 -22.23 9.50 -1.33
CA ILE A 92 -23.42 8.92 -1.98
C ILE A 92 -24.51 8.63 -0.94
N THR A 93 -24.13 8.02 0.18
CA THR A 93 -25.05 7.68 1.27
C THR A 93 -25.72 8.93 1.85
N PHE A 94 -24.94 10.00 2.07
CA PHE A 94 -25.46 11.26 2.58
C PHE A 94 -26.46 11.92 1.61
N LEU A 95 -26.15 11.94 0.31
CA LEU A 95 -27.07 12.48 -0.70
C LEU A 95 -28.36 11.68 -0.77
N ALA A 96 -28.27 10.35 -0.78
CA ALA A 96 -29.43 9.46 -0.77
C ALA A 96 -30.29 9.69 0.48
N TRP A 97 -29.68 9.79 1.66
CA TRP A 97 -30.37 10.10 2.91
C TRP A 97 -31.03 11.49 2.85
N ARG A 98 -30.34 12.53 2.41
CA ARG A 98 -30.88 13.89 2.34
C ARG A 98 -32.09 13.96 1.43
N VAL A 99 -32.04 13.25 0.31
CA VAL A 99 -33.17 13.12 -0.61
C VAL A 99 -34.32 12.32 0.01
N SER A 100 -34.03 11.21 0.69
CA SER A 100 -35.03 10.41 1.40
C SER A 100 -35.74 11.22 2.48
N ALA A 101 -34.99 11.97 3.29
CA ALA A 101 -35.52 12.81 4.35
C ALA A 101 -36.40 13.95 3.79
N ALA A 102 -35.98 14.58 2.68
CA ALA A 102 -36.78 15.61 2.02
C ALA A 102 -38.09 15.07 1.41
N ARG A 103 -38.12 13.79 1.04
CA ARG A 103 -39.30 13.10 0.49
C ARG A 103 -40.18 12.47 1.56
N GLU A 104 -39.70 12.35 2.78
CA GLU A 104 -40.46 11.77 3.89
C GLU A 104 -41.58 12.74 4.32
N HIS A 105 -42.75 12.61 3.69
CA HIS A 105 -43.95 13.33 4.10
C HIS A 105 -44.79 12.46 5.05
N ARG A 106 -44.86 12.84 6.33
CA ARG A 106 -45.72 12.19 7.33
C ARG A 106 -47.09 12.89 7.37
N TYR A 107 -48.10 12.29 6.74
CA TYR A 107 -49.48 12.81 6.76
C TYR A 107 -50.15 12.78 8.14
N LYS A 108 -49.67 11.91 9.04
CA LYS A 108 -50.14 11.83 10.43
C LYS A 108 -48.92 11.68 11.33
N PHE A 109 -48.62 12.71 12.10
CA PHE A 109 -47.71 12.55 13.24
C PHE A 109 -48.50 11.90 14.40
N PRO A 110 -47.88 11.00 15.19
CA PRO A 110 -48.52 10.46 16.37
C PRO A 110 -48.85 11.62 17.33
N GLU A 111 -50.12 11.70 17.74
CA GLU A 111 -50.58 12.71 18.68
C GLU A 111 -49.87 12.49 20.04
N PRO A 112 -49.30 13.55 20.64
CA PRO A 112 -48.67 13.43 21.95
C PRO A 112 -49.71 12.95 22.96
N GLY A 113 -49.47 11.78 23.57
CA GLY A 113 -50.34 11.16 24.58
C GLY A 113 -51.31 10.08 24.07
N ARG A 114 -51.31 9.76 22.76
CA ARG A 114 -52.17 8.69 22.25
C ARG A 114 -51.53 7.31 22.49
N PHE A 115 -52.20 6.48 23.29
CA PHE A 115 -51.81 5.08 23.49
C PHE A 115 -52.13 4.25 22.24
N PHE A 116 -51.11 3.60 21.68
CA PHE A 116 -51.26 2.66 20.56
C PHE A 116 -51.06 1.24 21.10
N PRO A 117 -52.10 0.41 21.18
CA PRO A 117 -51.92 -0.98 21.60
C PRO A 117 -51.11 -1.75 20.55
N SER A 118 -50.10 -2.49 20.99
CA SER A 118 -49.40 -3.47 20.17
C SER A 118 -50.32 -4.65 19.87
N ARG A 119 -50.31 -5.14 18.62
CA ARG A 119 -50.96 -6.40 18.23
C ARG A 119 -50.07 -7.59 18.53
#